data_AF-A0A5U7RG54-F1
#
_entry.id   AF-A0A5U7RG54-F1
#
_cell.length_a   1.000
_cell.length_b   1.000
_cell.length_c   1.000
_cell.angle_alpha   90.00
_cell.angle_beta   90.00
_cell.angle_gamma   90.00
#
_symmetry.space_group_name_H-M   'P 1'
#
loop_
_entity.id
_entity.type
_entity.pdbx_description
1 polymer ?
#
loop_
_entity_poly.entity_id
_entity_poly.type
_entity_poly.pdbx_seq_one_letter_code
_entity_poly.pdbx_strand_id
1 'polypeptide(L)'
;MKTCIAALSISLTAEATPATRVRIFPAGTFRSNDGRPKECSAWVMNAACAQRLIAAAASKKVDYSFDYEHQTLRAVTNGKPAPASAWFKSLEWVEGDGLYAVDVDWTAAASQMITAREYRYLSPMFDYHPVTGEVGQLINVALTNLPALEELDEGVIAAASRLAATSSTFPESTSMDEEQIAYLLSQLRWILNLPETSTAADIKAELEKIITAISGGQGTAAASVDLLAMLTTATEKDARIAEQEAKIAALSQQVYDPAKFVPVAALSQVQEQYAQTVTESGNQEVDQLITAALSDRRLLPGELETWARDLGQKDPAALKAYLEKAPPMAALNRMQTQEVSGAPGGAPRSADPRNEGKNPAALDPVLVALSRQFGNDPAEMARLMEE
;
A
#
# COMPACT_ATOMS: atom_id res chain seq x y z
N MET A 1 -0.24 40.61 13.42
CA MET A 1 1.17 41.11 13.40
C MET A 1 2.11 39.93 13.37
N LYS A 2 3.16 39.97 12.53
CA LYS A 2 4.20 38.93 12.47
C LYS A 2 5.02 38.98 13.76
N THR A 3 5.05 37.90 14.54
CA THR A 3 5.86 37.80 15.76
C THR A 3 7.34 37.90 15.39
N CYS A 4 8.02 38.95 15.85
CA CYS A 4 9.45 39.15 15.60
C CYS A 4 10.23 38.42 16.68
N ILE A 5 11.09 37.46 16.29
CA ILE A 5 11.80 36.57 17.21
C ILE A 5 13.30 36.83 17.15
N ALA A 6 13.96 36.86 18.30
CA ALA A 6 15.37 37.22 18.44
C ALA A 6 16.13 36.29 19.40
N ALA A 7 17.44 36.17 19.18
CA ALA A 7 18.38 35.49 20.06
C ALA A 7 19.50 36.46 20.51
N LEU A 8 19.83 36.47 21.79
CA LEU A 8 20.88 37.32 22.39
C LEU A 8 22.13 36.54 22.77
N SER A 9 23.27 37.19 23.00
CA SER A 9 24.49 36.59 23.56
C SER A 9 24.79 37.12 24.96
N ILE A 10 24.92 36.22 25.94
CA ILE A 10 25.33 36.55 27.31
C ILE A 10 26.39 35.57 27.77
N SER A 11 27.52 36.07 28.28
CA SER A 11 28.60 35.22 28.80
C SER A 11 28.30 34.73 30.22
N LEU A 12 28.60 33.45 30.48
CA LEU A 12 28.64 32.89 31.83
C LEU A 12 30.00 33.14 32.47
N THR A 13 30.00 33.50 33.76
CA THR A 13 31.21 33.56 34.57
C THR A 13 31.68 32.15 34.86
N ALA A 14 32.96 31.86 34.61
CA ALA A 14 33.54 30.55 34.90
C ALA A 14 33.91 30.47 36.38
N GLU A 15 33.12 29.74 37.16
CA GLU A 15 33.35 29.42 38.57
C GLU A 15 33.35 27.90 38.77
N ALA A 16 33.83 27.44 39.94
CA ALA A 16 33.89 26.01 40.27
C ALA A 16 32.50 25.35 40.32
N THR A 17 31.46 26.15 40.54
CA THR A 17 30.06 25.77 40.44
C THR A 17 29.37 26.80 39.55
N PRO A 18 28.51 26.41 38.60
CA PRO A 18 27.74 27.36 37.81
C PRO A 18 26.90 28.27 38.71
N ALA A 19 26.85 29.56 38.38
CA ALA A 19 26.01 30.51 39.09
C ALA A 19 24.51 30.12 38.97
N THR A 20 23.79 30.18 40.09
CA THR A 20 22.33 29.96 40.14
C THR A 20 21.54 31.24 39.84
N ARG A 21 22.23 32.39 39.76
CA ARG A 21 21.68 33.68 39.35
C ARG A 21 22.41 34.13 38.09
N VAL A 22 21.72 34.11 36.95
CA VAL A 22 22.32 34.39 35.64
C VAL A 22 21.56 35.49 34.91
N ARG A 23 22.29 36.44 34.32
CA ARG A 23 21.67 37.50 33.52
C ARG A 23 21.13 36.90 32.23
N ILE A 24 19.89 37.20 31.89
CA ILE A 24 19.26 36.78 30.64
C ILE A 24 18.92 37.96 29.71
N PHE A 25 18.89 39.20 30.22
CA PHE A 25 18.83 40.39 29.37
C PHE A 25 19.62 41.54 30.00
N PRO A 26 20.40 42.34 29.25
CA PRO A 26 20.94 43.60 29.72
C PRO A 26 19.82 44.65 29.82
N ALA A 27 19.95 45.60 30.75
CA ALA A 27 19.07 46.76 30.82
C ALA A 27 19.37 47.76 29.68
N GLY A 28 18.34 48.50 29.26
CA GLY A 28 18.45 49.53 28.25
C GLY A 28 18.34 48.98 26.82
N THR A 29 19.07 49.61 25.90
CA THR A 29 19.08 49.23 24.49
C THR A 29 20.21 48.24 24.20
N PHE A 30 19.92 47.20 23.42
CA PHE A 30 20.91 46.18 23.08
C PHE A 30 20.69 45.62 21.66
N ARG A 31 21.74 45.02 21.11
CA ARG A 31 21.77 44.43 19.77
C ARG A 31 22.52 43.10 19.81
N SER A 32 22.22 42.23 18.84
CA SER A 32 23.04 41.04 18.60
C SER A 32 24.35 41.43 17.90
N ASN A 33 25.38 40.59 18.07
CA ASN A 33 26.65 40.72 17.36
C ASN A 33 26.52 40.50 15.84
N ASP A 34 25.45 39.84 15.39
CA ASP A 34 25.13 39.62 13.98
C ASP A 34 24.42 40.82 13.30
N GLY A 35 24.21 41.93 14.03
CA GLY A 35 23.61 43.15 13.50
C GLY A 35 22.09 43.25 13.64
N ARG A 36 21.38 42.26 14.21
CA ARG A 36 19.95 42.37 14.54
C ARG A 36 19.68 43.29 15.75
N PRO A 37 18.49 43.91 15.84
CA PRO A 37 17.35 43.86 14.90
C PRO A 37 17.55 44.74 13.65
N LYS A 38 16.83 44.42 12.56
CA LYS A 38 16.88 45.17 11.27
C LYS A 38 15.70 46.13 11.11
N GLU A 39 14.58 45.83 11.75
CA GLU A 39 13.31 46.54 11.70
C GLU A 39 13.22 47.73 12.68
N CYS A 40 14.04 47.72 13.74
CA CYS A 40 14.13 48.80 14.71
C CYS A 40 15.59 49.14 15.05
N SER A 41 15.78 50.24 15.78
CA SER A 41 17.10 50.78 16.11
C SER A 41 17.87 49.94 17.13
N ALA A 42 17.20 49.22 18.02
CA ALA A 42 17.76 48.26 18.98
C ALA A 42 16.61 47.53 19.68
N TRP A 43 16.89 46.39 20.32
CA TRP A 43 15.98 45.83 21.31
C TRP A 43 16.04 46.64 22.61
N VAL A 44 14.95 46.67 23.36
CA VAL A 44 14.80 47.47 24.58
C VAL A 44 14.33 46.57 25.72
N MET A 45 15.09 46.55 26.81
CA MET A 45 14.70 45.94 28.08
C MET A 45 14.71 47.02 29.17
N ASN A 46 13.52 47.47 29.56
CA ASN A 46 13.32 48.44 30.63
C ASN A 46 12.54 47.82 31.81
N ALA A 47 12.38 48.56 32.91
CA ALA A 47 11.66 48.09 34.09
C ALA A 47 10.23 47.62 33.79
N ALA A 48 9.53 48.26 32.84
CA ALA A 48 8.18 47.84 32.43
C ALA A 48 8.20 46.51 31.68
N CYS A 49 9.15 46.30 30.76
CA CYS A 49 9.37 45.01 30.10
C CYS A 49 9.67 43.91 31.12
N ALA A 50 10.58 44.19 32.06
CA ALA A 50 10.98 43.25 33.10
C ALA A 50 9.80 42.88 34.02
N GLN A 51 8.98 43.86 34.44
CA GLN A 51 7.79 43.60 35.25
C GLN A 51 6.78 42.68 34.53
N ARG A 52 6.58 42.86 33.22
CA ARG A 52 5.72 41.96 32.43
C ARG A 52 6.26 40.52 32.43
N LEU A 53 7.57 40.36 32.21
CA LEU A 53 8.21 39.04 32.22
C LEU A 53 8.18 38.39 33.60
N ILE A 54 8.43 39.14 34.68
CA ILE A 54 8.35 38.65 36.06
C ILE A 54 6.93 38.19 36.40
N ALA A 55 5.92 38.99 36.04
CA ALA A 55 4.52 38.63 36.25
C ALA A 55 4.12 37.37 35.45
N ALA A 56 4.59 37.25 34.20
CA ALA A 56 4.37 36.08 33.37
C ALA A 56 5.06 34.83 33.93
N ALA A 57 6.28 34.97 34.49
CA ALA A 57 6.98 33.88 35.13
C ALA A 57 6.26 33.40 36.40
N ALA A 58 5.77 34.34 37.22
CA ALA A 58 5.03 34.03 38.44
C ALA A 58 3.68 33.33 38.18
N SER A 59 3.05 33.56 37.03
CA SER A 59 1.78 32.92 36.65
C SER A 59 1.95 31.60 35.90
N LYS A 60 3.17 31.29 35.44
CA LYS A 60 3.45 30.08 34.66
C LYS A 60 3.36 28.83 35.54
N LYS A 61 2.60 27.83 35.10
CA LYS A 61 2.42 26.55 35.82
C LYS A 61 3.59 25.57 35.62
N VAL A 62 4.41 25.83 34.61
CA VAL A 62 5.55 24.98 34.23
C VAL A 62 6.82 25.80 34.27
N ASP A 63 7.89 25.17 34.72
CA ASP A 63 9.20 25.80 34.85
C ASP A 63 9.74 26.16 33.47
N TYR A 64 10.50 27.24 33.41
CA TYR A 64 11.26 27.53 32.21
C TYR A 64 12.45 26.56 32.14
N SER A 65 12.69 26.06 30.95
CA SER A 65 13.82 25.19 30.65
C SER A 65 14.89 25.97 29.91
N PHE A 66 16.15 25.69 30.23
CA PHE A 66 17.26 25.97 29.34
C PHE A 66 17.48 24.73 28.47
N ASP A 67 17.72 24.89 27.18
CA ASP A 67 18.13 23.79 26.30
C ASP A 67 19.61 23.90 25.92
N TYR A 68 20.09 22.99 25.08
CA TYR A 68 21.40 23.08 24.44
C TYR A 68 21.22 23.55 23.00
N GLU A 69 21.96 24.57 22.57
CA GLU A 69 22.04 24.97 21.16
C GLU A 69 20.68 25.20 20.46
N HIS A 70 19.67 25.72 21.20
CA HIS A 70 18.29 25.91 20.74
C HIS A 70 17.63 24.61 20.23
N GLN A 71 18.05 23.47 20.76
CA GLN A 71 17.62 22.16 20.28
C GLN A 71 16.11 21.93 20.46
N THR A 72 15.44 22.60 21.41
CA THR A 72 13.97 22.52 21.54
C THR A 72 13.26 23.03 20.28
N LEU A 73 13.79 24.09 19.69
CA LEU A 73 13.26 24.67 18.46
C LEU A 73 13.70 23.84 17.24
N ARG A 74 14.97 23.40 17.22
CA ARG A 74 15.53 22.60 16.12
C ARG A 74 15.01 21.16 16.06
N ALA A 75 14.52 20.61 17.17
CA ALA A 75 13.93 19.27 17.20
C ALA A 75 12.76 19.13 16.21
N VAL A 76 12.06 20.22 15.93
CA VAL A 76 10.98 20.25 14.92
C VAL A 76 11.50 19.91 13.52
N THR A 77 12.70 20.34 13.16
CA THR A 77 13.28 20.12 11.83
C THR A 77 14.19 18.90 11.79
N ASN A 78 14.95 18.65 12.84
CA ASN A 78 15.98 17.61 12.86
C ASN A 78 15.58 16.31 13.59
N GLY A 79 14.45 16.30 14.31
CA GLY A 79 13.93 15.13 15.02
C GLY A 79 14.80 14.61 16.18
N LYS A 80 15.85 15.33 16.57
CA LYS A 80 16.76 14.89 17.65
C LYS A 80 16.20 15.28 19.03
N PRO A 81 16.53 14.51 20.09
CA PRO A 81 16.13 14.84 21.45
C PRO A 81 16.56 16.25 21.88
N ALA A 82 15.72 16.92 22.66
CA ALA A 82 15.99 18.24 23.25
C ALA A 82 16.03 18.15 24.79
N PRO A 83 17.12 17.61 25.38
CA PRO A 83 17.26 17.57 26.83
C PRO A 83 17.44 18.98 27.40
N ALA A 84 16.88 19.21 28.59
CA ALA A 84 17.12 20.44 29.33
C ALA A 84 18.56 20.48 29.88
N SER A 85 19.19 21.65 29.82
CA SER A 85 20.47 21.95 30.48
C SER A 85 20.27 22.50 31.90
N ALA A 86 19.17 23.24 32.13
CA ALA A 86 18.77 23.75 33.44
C ALA A 86 17.28 24.08 33.50
N TRP A 87 16.80 24.41 34.70
CA TRP A 87 15.43 24.87 34.95
C TRP A 87 15.42 26.11 35.85
N PHE A 88 14.42 26.96 35.70
CA PHE A 88 14.18 28.09 36.61
C PHE A 88 12.71 28.52 36.62
N LYS A 89 12.31 29.22 37.67
CA LYS A 89 10.93 29.71 37.86
C LYS A 89 10.82 31.21 37.98
N SER A 90 11.85 31.85 38.53
CA SER A 90 11.76 33.21 39.01
C SER A 90 12.70 34.13 38.24
N LEU A 91 12.23 35.35 38.04
CA LEU A 91 12.97 36.42 37.38
C LEU A 91 13.17 37.57 38.37
N GLU A 92 14.34 38.21 38.30
CA GLU A 92 14.71 39.36 39.14
C GLU A 92 15.20 40.50 38.25
N TRP A 93 14.62 41.70 38.44
CA TRP A 93 15.06 42.91 37.75
C TRP A 93 16.07 43.68 38.61
N VAL A 94 17.21 44.02 38.02
CA VAL A 94 18.22 44.88 38.64
C VAL A 94 18.29 46.18 37.85
N GLU A 95 17.87 47.27 38.47
CA GLU A 95 17.83 48.59 37.84
C GLU A 95 19.20 48.99 37.31
N GLY A 96 19.25 49.39 36.03
CA GLY A 96 20.48 49.78 35.35
C GLY A 96 21.41 48.64 34.91
N ASP A 97 21.15 47.38 35.30
CA ASP A 97 21.98 46.23 34.92
C ASP A 97 21.25 45.23 34.01
N GLY A 98 20.10 44.70 34.43
CA GLY A 98 19.34 43.79 33.59
C GLY A 98 18.36 42.87 34.30
N LEU A 99 17.80 41.94 33.52
CA LEU A 99 16.90 40.90 33.99
C LEU A 99 17.67 39.59 34.19
N TYR A 100 17.46 38.98 35.35
CA TYR A 100 18.13 37.75 35.79
C TYR A 100 17.13 36.61 35.93
N ALA A 101 17.55 35.40 35.56
CA ALA A 101 16.95 34.17 36.05
C ALA A 101 17.61 33.82 37.40
N VAL A 102 16.79 33.56 38.41
CA VAL A 102 17.24 33.21 39.76
C VAL A 102 16.84 31.78 40.11
N ASP A 103 17.58 31.19 41.05
CA ASP A 103 17.44 29.79 41.47
C ASP A 103 17.50 28.81 40.29
N VAL A 104 18.43 29.06 39.36
CA VAL A 104 18.67 28.18 38.22
C VAL A 104 19.21 26.84 38.71
N ASP A 105 18.44 25.79 38.43
CA ASP A 105 18.77 24.40 38.73
C ASP A 105 19.44 23.76 37.52
N TRP A 106 20.77 23.74 37.53
CA TRP A 106 21.58 23.15 36.47
C TRP A 106 21.59 21.64 36.55
N THR A 107 21.41 20.96 35.41
CA THR A 107 21.64 19.51 35.35
C THR A 107 23.11 19.18 35.66
N ALA A 108 23.37 17.98 36.17
CA ALA A 108 24.73 17.52 36.45
C ALA A 108 25.62 17.56 35.18
N ALA A 109 25.04 17.20 34.03
CA ALA A 109 25.72 17.26 32.73
C ALA A 109 26.07 18.71 32.35
N ALA A 110 25.11 19.64 32.39
CA ALA A 110 25.37 21.04 32.09
C ALA A 110 26.41 21.65 33.04
N SER A 111 26.32 21.32 34.32
CA SER A 111 27.26 21.82 35.33
C SER A 111 28.70 21.43 35.04
N GLN A 112 28.91 20.16 34.65
CA GLN A 112 30.23 19.68 34.24
C GLN A 112 30.73 20.42 33.00
N MET A 113 29.87 20.57 31.98
CA MET A 113 30.25 21.23 30.73
C MET A 113 30.56 22.73 30.93
N ILE A 114 29.80 23.44 31.78
CA ILE A 114 30.06 24.84 32.12
C ILE A 114 31.38 24.98 32.87
N THR A 115 31.62 24.11 33.86
CA THR A 115 32.85 24.12 34.66
C THR A 115 34.08 23.79 33.80
N ALA A 116 33.95 22.84 32.89
CA ALA A 116 34.96 22.48 31.90
C ALA A 116 35.12 23.52 30.78
N ARG A 117 34.28 24.57 30.76
CA ARG A 117 34.20 25.61 29.71
C ARG A 117 33.87 25.06 28.33
N GLU A 118 33.25 23.88 28.26
CA GLU A 118 32.67 23.32 27.05
C GLU A 118 31.46 24.14 26.58
N TYR A 119 30.74 24.80 27.49
CA TYR A 119 29.73 25.82 27.17
C TYR A 119 30.00 27.11 27.93
N ARG A 120 29.81 28.26 27.28
CA ARG A 120 30.16 29.57 27.86
C ARG A 120 29.11 30.66 27.72
N TYR A 121 28.08 30.46 26.91
CA TYR A 121 27.11 31.51 26.63
C TYR A 121 25.68 31.05 26.86
N LEU A 122 24.83 32.01 27.25
CA LEU A 122 23.39 31.91 27.22
C LEU A 122 22.86 32.66 26.01
N SER A 123 21.85 32.08 25.38
CA SER A 123 21.13 32.69 24.28
C SER A 123 19.63 32.65 24.54
N PRO A 124 19.08 33.65 25.25
CA PRO A 124 17.65 33.83 25.38
C PRO A 124 17.02 34.03 24.00
N MET A 125 15.88 33.37 23.78
CA MET A 125 15.00 33.52 22.64
C MET A 125 13.73 34.22 23.09
N PHE A 126 13.32 35.27 22.39
CA PHE A 126 12.23 36.14 22.82
C PHE A 126 11.54 36.78 21.64
N ASP A 127 10.28 37.20 21.83
CA ASP A 127 9.62 38.11 20.92
C ASP A 127 9.79 39.57 21.33
N TYR A 128 9.61 40.48 20.36
CA TYR A 128 9.71 41.91 20.60
C TYR A 128 8.80 42.72 19.68
N HIS A 129 8.55 43.96 20.07
CA HIS A 129 7.76 44.90 19.29
C HIS A 129 8.60 45.49 18.13
N PRO A 130 8.16 45.40 16.86
CA PRO A 130 8.98 45.75 15.71
C PRO A 130 9.27 47.25 15.54
N VAL A 131 8.46 48.13 16.14
CA VAL A 131 8.68 49.59 16.10
C VAL A 131 9.52 50.07 17.28
N THR A 132 9.08 49.79 18.51
CA THR A 132 9.75 50.26 19.74
C THR A 132 10.97 49.43 20.13
N GLY A 133 11.08 48.18 19.66
CA GLY A 133 12.11 47.24 20.07
C GLY A 133 11.90 46.63 21.46
N GLU A 134 10.81 46.96 22.16
CA GLU A 134 10.55 46.44 23.50
C GLU A 134 10.43 44.92 23.51
N VAL A 135 11.14 44.27 24.43
CA VAL A 135 11.01 42.83 24.66
C VAL A 135 9.60 42.50 25.17
N GLY A 136 9.00 41.49 24.54
CA GLY A 136 7.66 40.98 24.83
C GLY A 136 7.70 39.86 25.87
N GLN A 137 7.92 38.64 25.41
CA GLN A 137 7.95 37.40 26.18
C GLN A 137 9.27 36.64 25.99
N LEU A 138 9.65 35.92 27.05
CA LEU A 138 10.72 34.94 26.99
C LEU A 138 10.16 33.59 26.52
N ILE A 139 10.75 33.05 25.46
CA ILE A 139 10.32 31.79 24.82
C ILE A 139 11.13 30.62 25.40
N ASN A 140 12.46 30.67 25.28
CA ASN A 140 13.40 29.72 25.88
C ASN A 140 14.77 30.39 26.09
N VAL A 141 15.68 29.70 26.77
CA VAL A 141 17.10 30.10 26.87
C VAL A 141 17.95 28.92 26.43
N ALA A 142 18.95 29.15 25.58
CA ALA A 142 19.89 28.09 25.20
C ALA A 142 21.24 28.25 25.90
N LEU A 143 21.79 27.15 26.40
CA LEU A 143 23.22 27.02 26.71
C LEU A 143 23.95 26.71 25.39
N THR A 144 24.84 27.60 24.96
CA THR A 144 25.44 27.56 23.61
C THR A 144 26.88 28.09 23.59
N ASN A 145 27.64 27.68 22.57
CA ASN A 145 28.93 28.27 22.20
C ASN A 145 28.85 29.27 21.04
N LEU A 146 27.76 29.24 20.29
CA LEU A 146 27.47 30.14 19.17
C LEU A 146 26.21 30.95 19.51
N PRO A 147 26.33 31.90 20.45
CA PRO A 147 25.19 32.66 20.88
C PRO A 147 24.70 33.62 19.80
N ALA A 148 23.42 33.96 19.86
CA ALA A 148 22.71 34.70 18.82
C ALA A 148 22.79 34.01 17.45
N LEU A 149 21.90 33.01 17.24
CA LEU A 149 21.79 32.25 15.99
C LEU A 149 21.78 33.16 14.76
N GLU A 150 22.88 33.17 14.00
CA GLU A 150 23.14 34.06 12.86
C GLU A 150 22.05 33.91 11.78
N GLU A 151 21.62 32.68 11.52
CA GLU A 151 20.42 32.36 10.75
C GLU A 151 19.41 31.64 11.64
N LEU A 152 18.35 32.37 12.02
CA LEU A 152 17.12 31.73 12.46
C LEU A 152 16.43 31.19 11.20
N ASP A 153 16.60 29.91 10.91
CA ASP A 153 15.88 29.28 9.80
C ASP A 153 14.37 29.42 10.00
N GLU A 154 13.61 29.40 8.89
CA GLU A 154 12.15 29.61 8.93
C GLU A 154 11.43 28.58 9.81
N GLY A 155 11.98 27.36 9.92
CA GLY A 155 11.47 26.31 10.79
C GLY A 155 11.60 26.64 12.27
N VAL A 156 12.75 27.17 12.69
CA VAL A 156 13.03 27.65 14.05
C VAL A 156 12.19 28.88 14.38
N ILE A 157 12.03 29.83 13.45
CA ILE A 157 11.15 30.99 13.62
C ILE A 157 9.70 30.54 13.77
N ALA A 158 9.23 29.62 12.94
CA ALA A 158 7.88 29.08 13.02
C ALA A 158 7.66 28.31 14.33
N ALA A 159 8.62 27.49 14.76
CA ALA A 159 8.56 26.78 16.04
C ALA A 159 8.51 27.75 17.23
N ALA A 160 9.37 28.77 17.24
CA ALA A 160 9.40 29.79 18.28
C ALA A 160 8.10 30.61 18.30
N SER A 161 7.56 30.97 17.12
CA SER A 161 6.29 31.68 17.00
C SER A 161 5.11 30.87 17.55
N ARG A 162 5.07 29.55 17.26
CA ARG A 162 4.07 28.65 17.84
C ARG A 162 4.21 28.57 19.36
N LEU A 163 5.42 28.46 19.88
CA LEU A 163 5.67 28.37 21.33
C LEU A 163 5.35 29.69 22.07
N ALA A 164 5.59 30.83 21.43
CA ALA A 164 5.18 32.14 21.93
C ALA A 164 3.65 32.27 21.96
N ALA A 165 2.96 31.80 20.91
CA ALA A 165 1.51 31.81 20.84
C ALA A 165 0.86 30.93 21.92
N THR A 166 1.43 29.77 22.24
CA THR A 166 0.91 28.88 23.29
C THR A 166 1.27 29.34 24.71
N SER A 167 2.31 30.15 24.86
CA SER A 167 2.73 30.73 26.15
C SER A 167 2.03 32.05 26.49
N SER A 168 1.30 32.63 25.53
CA SER A 168 0.60 33.90 25.71
C SER A 168 -0.67 33.75 26.53
N THR A 169 -0.62 34.15 27.79
CA THR A 169 -1.82 34.60 28.53
C THR A 169 -1.82 36.12 28.56
N PHE A 170 -2.25 36.76 27.47
CA PHE A 170 -2.73 38.13 27.53
C PHE A 170 -4.26 38.11 27.60
N PRO A 171 -4.91 38.94 28.44
CA PRO A 171 -6.28 39.35 28.15
C PRO A 171 -6.26 40.05 26.79
N GLU A 172 -7.25 39.76 25.94
CA GLU A 172 -7.41 40.40 24.64
C GLU A 172 -7.37 41.94 24.76
N SER A 173 -6.23 42.53 24.46
CA SER A 173 -6.13 43.95 24.12
C SER A 173 -4.99 44.17 23.14
N THR A 174 -5.06 43.51 22.00
CA THR A 174 -4.53 44.07 20.76
C THR A 174 -5.66 43.90 19.78
N SER A 175 -6.30 45.00 19.42
CA SER A 175 -7.23 45.03 18.29
C SER A 175 -6.45 44.50 17.08
N MET A 176 -6.63 43.22 16.76
CA MET A 176 -6.38 42.73 15.42
C MET A 176 -7.26 43.59 14.52
N ASP A 177 -6.65 44.33 13.59
CA ASP A 177 -7.38 45.18 12.66
C ASP A 177 -8.55 44.37 12.10
N GLU A 178 -9.76 44.90 12.23
CA GLU A 178 -11.01 44.21 11.86
C GLU A 178 -10.97 43.76 10.38
N GLU A 179 -10.23 44.50 9.56
CA GLU A 179 -9.91 44.20 8.17
C GLU A 179 -9.03 42.95 7.99
N GLN A 180 -8.02 42.74 8.84
CA GLN A 180 -7.17 41.55 8.81
C GLN A 180 -7.95 40.30 9.26
N ILE A 181 -8.83 40.45 10.25
CA ILE A 181 -9.73 39.36 10.67
C ILE A 181 -10.71 39.03 9.54
N ALA A 182 -11.34 40.04 8.94
CA ALA A 182 -12.26 39.86 7.83
C ALA A 182 -11.57 39.22 6.61
N TYR A 183 -10.33 39.60 6.32
CA TYR A 183 -9.53 39.00 5.26
C TYR A 183 -9.18 37.54 5.58
N LEU A 184 -8.75 37.23 6.80
CA LEU A 184 -8.47 35.84 7.19
C LEU A 184 -9.72 34.97 7.13
N LEU A 185 -10.85 35.47 7.62
CA LEU A 185 -12.13 34.76 7.56
C LEU A 185 -12.59 34.55 6.12
N SER A 186 -12.38 35.52 5.21
CA SER A 186 -12.72 35.34 3.79
C SER A 186 -11.82 34.30 3.11
N GLN A 187 -10.52 34.30 3.39
CA GLN A 187 -9.59 33.27 2.89
C GLN A 187 -9.98 31.88 3.40
N LEU A 188 -10.32 31.76 4.70
CA LEU A 188 -10.78 30.48 5.27
C LEU A 188 -12.09 30.01 4.64
N ARG A 189 -13.05 30.91 4.39
CA ARG A 189 -14.28 30.56 3.66
C ARG A 189 -13.96 30.04 2.26
N TRP A 190 -13.03 30.67 1.56
CA TRP A 190 -12.63 30.25 0.22
C TRP A 190 -11.98 28.86 0.23
N ILE A 191 -11.00 28.63 1.12
CA ILE A 191 -10.30 27.34 1.25
C ILE A 191 -11.27 26.22 1.64
N LEU A 192 -12.22 26.50 2.53
CA LEU A 192 -13.20 25.53 3.01
C LEU A 192 -14.44 25.43 2.12
N ASN A 193 -14.49 26.19 1.02
CA ASN A 193 -15.64 26.29 0.12
C ASN A 193 -16.96 26.59 0.84
N LEU A 194 -16.93 27.51 1.80
CA LEU A 194 -18.06 27.95 2.61
C LEU A 194 -18.71 29.22 2.02
N PRO A 195 -20.04 29.41 2.19
CA PRO A 195 -20.73 30.64 1.83
C PRO A 195 -20.10 31.90 2.46
N GLU A 196 -20.20 33.04 1.78
CA GLU A 196 -19.76 34.35 2.32
C GLU A 196 -20.50 34.75 3.61
N THR A 197 -21.69 34.17 3.85
CA THR A 197 -22.50 34.36 5.05
C THR A 197 -22.06 33.49 6.24
N SER A 198 -21.15 32.54 6.05
CA SER A 198 -20.70 31.64 7.11
C SER A 198 -19.97 32.40 8.22
N THR A 199 -20.41 32.23 9.45
CA THR A 199 -19.84 32.88 10.63
C THR A 199 -18.49 32.29 11.02
N ALA A 200 -17.75 32.95 11.92
CA ALA A 200 -16.52 32.39 12.49
C ALA A 200 -16.76 31.05 13.21
N ALA A 201 -17.94 30.86 13.79
CA ALA A 201 -18.34 29.60 14.41
C ALA A 201 -18.52 28.48 13.37
N ASP A 202 -19.10 28.80 12.21
CA ASP A 202 -19.28 27.83 11.11
C ASP A 202 -17.92 27.40 10.52
N ILE A 203 -17.00 28.36 10.34
CA ILE A 203 -15.63 28.09 9.87
C ILE A 203 -14.89 27.18 10.86
N LYS A 204 -14.98 27.47 12.16
CA LYS A 204 -14.37 26.65 13.22
C LYS A 204 -14.94 25.23 13.23
N ALA A 205 -16.26 25.10 13.12
CA ALA A 205 -16.92 23.80 13.09
C ALA A 205 -16.49 22.97 11.87
N GLU A 206 -16.37 23.59 10.69
CA GLU A 206 -15.94 22.88 9.48
C GLU A 206 -14.45 22.50 9.54
N LEU A 207 -13.61 23.37 10.10
CA LEU A 207 -12.21 23.05 10.35
C LEU A 207 -12.07 21.89 11.35
N GLU A 208 -12.88 21.84 12.41
CA GLU A 208 -12.91 20.73 13.36
C GLU A 208 -13.37 19.41 12.72
N LYS A 209 -14.34 19.45 11.80
CA LYS A 209 -14.73 18.26 11.02
C LYS A 209 -13.59 17.75 10.15
N ILE A 210 -12.90 18.65 9.45
CA ILE A 210 -11.74 18.31 8.62
C ILE A 210 -10.63 17.72 9.49
N ILE A 211 -10.31 18.35 10.61
CA ILE A 211 -9.33 17.83 11.58
C ILE A 211 -9.74 16.45 12.07
N THR A 212 -11.02 16.23 12.39
CA THR A 212 -11.53 14.93 12.88
C THR A 212 -11.48 13.86 11.80
N ALA A 213 -11.90 14.19 10.58
CA ALA A 213 -11.87 13.28 9.43
C ALA A 213 -10.44 12.89 9.05
N ILE A 214 -9.51 13.85 9.11
CA ILE A 214 -8.10 13.67 8.76
C ILE A 214 -7.31 12.95 9.87
N SER A 215 -7.61 13.22 11.14
CA SER A 215 -6.97 12.55 12.29
C SER A 215 -7.53 11.15 12.57
N GLY A 216 -8.56 10.71 11.86
CA GLY A 216 -9.21 9.41 12.10
C GLY A 216 -9.79 9.29 13.52
N GLY A 217 -10.17 10.41 14.14
CA GLY A 217 -10.67 10.46 15.51
C GLY A 217 -9.59 10.25 16.59
N GLN A 218 -8.30 10.22 16.24
CA GLN A 218 -7.21 10.23 17.21
C GLN A 218 -7.01 11.66 17.72
N GLY A 219 -7.18 11.85 19.03
CA GLY A 219 -7.28 13.13 19.74
C GLY A 219 -6.40 14.29 19.22
N THR A 220 -7.00 15.47 19.24
CA THR A 220 -6.46 16.75 18.81
C THR A 220 -5.42 17.31 19.77
N ALA A 221 -4.15 16.96 19.56
CA ALA A 221 -3.06 17.86 19.94
C ALA A 221 -2.74 18.75 18.72
N ALA A 222 -2.78 20.07 18.88
CA ALA A 222 -2.53 21.05 17.81
C ALA A 222 -1.14 20.94 17.14
N ALA A 223 -0.28 20.03 17.60
CA ALA A 223 1.05 19.76 17.08
C ALA A 223 1.14 18.53 16.14
N SER A 224 0.07 17.74 15.95
CA SER A 224 0.14 16.48 15.20
C SER A 224 -0.43 16.50 13.77
N VAL A 225 -1.02 17.60 13.31
CA VAL A 225 -1.64 17.71 11.98
C VAL A 225 -0.96 18.78 11.14
N ASP A 226 0.06 18.37 10.38
CA ASP A 226 0.67 19.20 9.35
C ASP A 226 -0.11 19.03 8.03
N LEU A 227 -0.97 20.00 7.74
CA LEU A 227 -1.78 20.03 6.51
C LEU A 227 -0.93 20.04 5.24
N LEU A 228 0.27 20.64 5.26
CA LEU A 228 1.16 20.68 4.10
C LEU A 228 1.84 19.32 3.89
N ALA A 229 2.30 18.68 4.97
CA ALA A 229 2.81 17.30 4.92
C ALA A 229 1.75 16.31 4.43
N MET A 230 0.47 16.55 4.75
CA MET A 230 -0.62 15.68 4.28
C MET A 230 -1.04 15.97 2.84
N LEU A 231 -1.03 17.24 2.38
CA LEU A 231 -1.27 17.57 0.98
C LEU A 231 -0.16 17.02 0.08
N THR A 232 1.09 17.09 0.53
CA THR A 232 2.22 16.45 -0.14
C THR A 232 2.07 14.93 -0.13
N THR A 233 1.73 14.31 1.00
CA THR A 233 1.43 12.87 1.07
C THR A 233 0.29 12.45 0.13
N ALA A 234 -0.76 13.27 -0.01
CA ALA A 234 -1.87 13.02 -0.92
C ALA A 234 -1.41 13.10 -2.39
N THR A 235 -0.62 14.12 -2.72
CA THR A 235 -0.02 14.29 -4.06
C THR A 235 0.92 13.12 -4.39
N GLU A 236 1.70 12.64 -3.42
CA GLU A 236 2.54 11.45 -3.56
C GLU A 236 1.72 10.17 -3.76
N LYS A 237 0.57 10.03 -3.08
CA LYS A 237 -0.34 8.91 -3.30
C LYS A 237 -0.95 8.95 -4.69
N ASP A 238 -1.38 10.11 -5.17
CA ASP A 238 -1.91 10.27 -6.52
C ASP A 238 -0.85 9.96 -7.59
N ALA A 239 0.39 10.39 -7.38
CA ALA A 239 1.52 10.04 -8.25
C ALA A 239 1.77 8.52 -8.26
N ARG A 240 1.67 7.84 -7.11
CA ARG A 240 1.80 6.38 -7.01
C ARG A 240 0.66 5.62 -7.67
N ILE A 241 -0.58 6.13 -7.57
CA ILE A 241 -1.74 5.55 -8.26
C ILE A 241 -1.54 5.65 -9.77
N ALA A 242 -1.13 6.82 -10.28
CA ALA A 242 -0.84 7.01 -11.69
C ALA A 242 0.30 6.08 -12.20
N GLU A 243 1.35 5.88 -11.39
CA GLU A 243 2.42 4.93 -11.71
C GLU A 243 1.93 3.47 -11.74
N GLN A 244 1.06 3.08 -10.80
CA GLN A 244 0.46 1.75 -10.76
C GLN A 244 -0.48 1.51 -11.95
N GLU A 245 -1.31 2.49 -12.30
CA GLU A 245 -2.16 2.43 -13.48
C GLU A 245 -1.33 2.30 -14.77
N ALA A 246 -0.23 3.04 -14.89
CA ALA A 246 0.71 2.91 -16.01
C ALA A 246 1.36 1.52 -16.06
N LYS A 247 1.74 0.93 -14.92
CA LYS A 247 2.26 -0.44 -14.84
C LYS A 247 1.21 -1.48 -15.21
N ILE A 248 -0.03 -1.33 -14.75
CA ILE A 248 -1.15 -2.21 -15.10
C ILE A 248 -1.44 -2.12 -16.60
N ALA A 249 -1.42 -0.92 -17.19
CA ALA A 249 -1.57 -0.70 -18.62
C ALA A 249 -0.42 -1.33 -19.43
N ALA A 250 0.83 -1.23 -18.95
CA ALA A 250 1.98 -1.85 -19.60
C ALA A 250 1.94 -3.39 -19.51
N LEU A 251 1.56 -3.94 -18.35
CA LEU A 251 1.39 -5.38 -18.16
C LEU A 251 0.22 -5.94 -18.97
N SER A 252 -0.86 -5.19 -19.15
CA SER A 252 -1.99 -5.60 -19.98
C SER A 252 -1.69 -5.52 -21.49
N GLN A 253 -0.74 -4.68 -21.89
CA GLN A 253 -0.22 -4.60 -23.26
C GLN A 253 0.91 -5.61 -23.55
N GLN A 254 1.46 -6.25 -22.51
CA GLN A 254 2.44 -7.31 -22.69
C GLN A 254 1.75 -8.52 -23.32
N VAL A 255 1.87 -8.65 -24.64
CA VAL A 255 1.27 -9.70 -25.46
C VAL A 255 1.60 -11.05 -24.84
N TYR A 256 0.55 -11.75 -24.38
CA TYR A 256 0.62 -13.11 -23.89
C TYR A 256 1.23 -14.00 -24.97
N ASP A 257 2.45 -14.50 -24.75
CA ASP A 257 3.15 -15.42 -25.66
C ASP A 257 2.62 -16.85 -25.43
N PRO A 258 1.72 -17.36 -26.30
CA PRO A 258 1.07 -18.65 -26.09
C PRO A 258 2.03 -19.84 -26.28
N ALA A 259 3.24 -19.60 -26.80
CA ALA A 259 4.26 -20.62 -26.97
C ALA A 259 5.11 -20.84 -25.71
N LYS A 260 5.12 -19.88 -24.77
CA LYS A 260 5.88 -19.98 -23.50
C LYS A 260 5.01 -20.26 -22.29
N PHE A 261 3.73 -19.91 -22.33
CA PHE A 261 2.79 -20.13 -21.23
C PHE A 261 1.54 -20.82 -21.75
N VAL A 262 1.33 -22.08 -21.36
CA VAL A 262 0.12 -22.84 -21.68
C VAL A 262 -0.93 -22.56 -20.60
N PRO A 263 -2.16 -22.14 -20.96
CA PRO A 263 -3.24 -21.97 -19.99
C PRO A 263 -3.50 -23.28 -19.23
N VAL A 264 -3.63 -23.20 -17.90
CA VAL A 264 -3.93 -24.37 -17.04
C VAL A 264 -5.19 -25.11 -17.53
N ALA A 265 -6.18 -24.38 -18.06
CA ALA A 265 -7.36 -24.96 -18.68
C ALA A 265 -7.06 -25.88 -19.88
N ALA A 266 -6.11 -25.50 -20.75
CA ALA A 266 -5.71 -26.33 -21.89
C ALA A 266 -4.96 -27.59 -21.44
N LEU A 267 -4.14 -27.47 -20.39
CA LEU A 267 -3.43 -28.60 -19.79
C LEU A 267 -4.40 -29.59 -19.13
N SER A 268 -5.40 -29.09 -18.39
CA SER A 268 -6.47 -29.91 -17.82
C SER A 268 -7.29 -30.61 -18.91
N GLN A 269 -7.62 -29.91 -20.01
CA GLN A 269 -8.37 -30.49 -21.12
C GLN A 269 -7.59 -31.61 -21.82
N VAL A 270 -6.29 -31.43 -22.03
CA VAL A 270 -5.43 -32.48 -22.61
C VAL A 270 -5.29 -33.68 -21.66
N GLN A 271 -5.23 -33.46 -20.35
CA GLN A 271 -5.21 -34.55 -19.37
C GLN A 271 -6.52 -35.33 -19.35
N GLU A 272 -7.66 -34.64 -19.43
CA GLU A 272 -8.98 -35.27 -19.49
C GLU A 272 -9.17 -36.07 -20.79
N GLN A 273 -8.78 -35.50 -21.93
CA GLN A 273 -8.77 -36.20 -23.22
C GLN A 273 -7.85 -37.42 -23.19
N TYR A 274 -6.65 -37.30 -22.61
CA TYR A 274 -5.74 -38.44 -22.49
C TYR A 274 -6.32 -39.54 -21.60
N ALA A 275 -6.91 -39.21 -20.45
CA ALA A 275 -7.56 -40.18 -19.57
C ALA A 275 -8.74 -40.88 -20.26
N GLN A 276 -9.55 -40.15 -21.04
CA GLN A 276 -10.62 -40.71 -21.85
C GLN A 276 -10.07 -41.66 -22.92
N THR A 277 -9.09 -41.23 -23.71
CA THR A 277 -8.47 -42.05 -24.77
C THR A 277 -7.84 -43.33 -24.21
N VAL A 278 -7.17 -43.25 -23.06
CA VAL A 278 -6.60 -44.45 -22.39
C VAL A 278 -7.71 -45.42 -21.98
N THR A 279 -8.81 -44.91 -21.41
CA THR A 279 -9.96 -45.74 -21.01
C THR A 279 -10.64 -46.38 -22.23
N GLU A 280 -10.83 -45.62 -23.31
CA GLU A 280 -11.40 -46.11 -24.56
C GLU A 280 -10.53 -47.20 -25.20
N SER A 281 -9.20 -47.01 -25.22
CA SER A 281 -8.27 -48.01 -25.75
C SER A 281 -8.30 -49.32 -24.96
N GLY A 282 -8.40 -49.24 -23.62
CA GLY A 282 -8.53 -50.42 -22.77
C GLY A 282 -9.85 -51.17 -22.98
N ASN A 283 -10.96 -50.43 -23.14
CA ASN A 283 -12.26 -51.03 -23.44
C ASN A 283 -12.27 -51.71 -24.81
N GLN A 284 -11.63 -51.11 -25.82
CA GLN A 284 -11.48 -51.72 -27.14
C GLN A 284 -10.64 -53.01 -27.10
N GLU A 285 -9.56 -53.05 -26.31
CA GLU A 285 -8.76 -54.27 -26.13
C GLU A 285 -9.58 -55.38 -25.46
N VAL A 286 -10.37 -55.04 -24.43
CA VAL A 286 -11.29 -55.98 -23.77
C VAL A 286 -12.35 -56.50 -24.73
N ASP A 287 -12.99 -55.64 -25.52
CA ASP A 287 -13.99 -56.05 -26.50
C ASP A 287 -13.41 -56.96 -27.59
N GLN A 288 -12.19 -56.68 -28.05
CA GLN A 288 -11.48 -57.55 -28.98
C GLN A 288 -11.17 -58.92 -28.38
N LEU A 289 -10.71 -58.97 -27.11
CA LEU A 289 -10.44 -60.22 -26.40
C LEU A 289 -11.71 -61.06 -26.19
N ILE A 290 -12.83 -60.43 -25.83
CA ILE A 290 -14.12 -61.11 -25.65
C ILE A 290 -14.62 -61.64 -27.00
N THR A 291 -14.53 -60.82 -28.06
CA THR A 291 -14.95 -61.23 -29.42
C THR A 291 -14.13 -62.41 -29.94
N ALA A 292 -12.82 -62.38 -29.74
CA ALA A 292 -11.93 -63.49 -30.08
C ALA A 292 -12.26 -64.75 -29.26
N ALA A 293 -12.51 -64.60 -27.96
CA ALA A 293 -12.85 -65.72 -27.08
C ALA A 293 -14.24 -66.33 -27.35
N LEU A 294 -15.22 -65.53 -27.80
CA LEU A 294 -16.52 -66.02 -28.26
C LEU A 294 -16.39 -66.78 -29.59
N SER A 295 -15.54 -66.28 -30.50
CA SER A 295 -15.27 -66.90 -31.81
C SER A 295 -14.53 -68.23 -31.66
N ASP A 296 -13.55 -68.31 -30.76
CA ASP A 296 -12.83 -69.53 -30.40
C ASP A 296 -13.63 -70.48 -29.48
N ARG A 297 -14.87 -70.11 -29.10
CA ARG A 297 -15.74 -70.79 -28.13
C ARG A 297 -15.07 -71.11 -26.79
N ARG A 298 -14.16 -70.23 -26.35
CA ARG A 298 -13.61 -70.21 -24.98
C ARG A 298 -14.56 -69.53 -23.99
N LEU A 299 -15.39 -68.62 -24.49
CA LEU A 299 -16.53 -68.05 -23.79
C LEU A 299 -17.83 -68.53 -24.46
N LEU A 300 -18.88 -68.74 -23.66
CA LEU A 300 -20.22 -69.07 -24.15
C LEU A 300 -21.09 -67.80 -24.18
N PRO A 301 -21.92 -67.60 -25.23
CA PRO A 301 -22.86 -66.49 -25.27
C PRO A 301 -23.84 -66.53 -24.07
N GLY A 302 -24.19 -65.37 -23.51
CA GLY A 302 -25.11 -65.26 -22.37
C GLY A 302 -24.39 -64.85 -21.08
N GLU A 303 -24.64 -65.57 -19.97
CA GLU A 303 -24.18 -65.16 -18.63
C GLU A 303 -22.64 -65.04 -18.51
N LEU A 304 -21.90 -65.91 -19.21
CA LEU A 304 -20.43 -65.88 -19.22
C LEU A 304 -19.86 -64.72 -20.04
N GLU A 305 -20.56 -64.28 -21.09
CA GLU A 305 -20.20 -63.06 -21.82
C GLU A 305 -20.42 -61.82 -20.95
N THR A 306 -21.57 -61.72 -20.29
CA THR A 306 -21.89 -60.61 -19.39
C THR A 306 -20.88 -60.52 -18.24
N TRP A 307 -20.49 -61.66 -17.67
CA TRP A 307 -19.43 -61.74 -16.66
C TRP A 307 -18.06 -61.31 -17.22
N ALA A 308 -17.69 -61.77 -18.41
CA ALA A 308 -16.41 -61.40 -19.02
C ALA A 308 -16.32 -59.90 -19.34
N ARG A 309 -17.44 -59.28 -19.75
CA ARG A 309 -17.56 -57.83 -19.96
C ARG A 309 -17.41 -57.05 -18.64
N ASP A 310 -18.09 -57.48 -17.58
CA ASP A 310 -17.98 -56.87 -16.25
C ASP A 310 -16.57 -57.02 -15.65
N LEU A 311 -15.93 -58.18 -15.84
CA LEU A 311 -14.56 -58.42 -15.39
C LEU A 311 -13.55 -57.60 -16.19
N GLY A 312 -13.68 -57.54 -17.53
CA GLY A 312 -12.77 -56.78 -18.38
C GLY A 312 -12.81 -55.27 -18.13
N GLN A 313 -13.98 -54.73 -17.76
CA GLN A 313 -14.11 -53.33 -17.35
C GLN A 313 -13.44 -53.02 -15.99
N LYS A 314 -13.34 -54.01 -15.10
CA LYS A 314 -12.75 -53.85 -13.76
C LYS A 314 -11.26 -54.19 -13.71
N ASP A 315 -10.85 -55.24 -14.44
CA ASP A 315 -9.49 -55.72 -14.51
C ASP A 315 -9.24 -56.43 -15.86
N PRO A 316 -8.76 -55.69 -16.88
CA PRO A 316 -8.47 -56.26 -18.19
C PRO A 316 -7.34 -57.29 -18.15
N ALA A 317 -6.41 -57.19 -17.21
CA ALA A 317 -5.31 -58.13 -17.05
C ALA A 317 -5.81 -59.48 -16.49
N ALA A 318 -6.74 -59.46 -15.54
CA ALA A 318 -7.38 -60.66 -15.01
C ALA A 318 -8.21 -61.39 -16.08
N LEU A 319 -8.95 -60.65 -16.92
CA LEU A 319 -9.68 -61.25 -18.04
C LEU A 319 -8.73 -61.92 -19.03
N LYS A 320 -7.64 -61.26 -19.41
CA LYS A 320 -6.63 -61.83 -20.32
C LYS A 320 -6.01 -63.11 -19.74
N ALA A 321 -5.62 -63.09 -18.47
CA ALA A 321 -5.05 -64.25 -17.77
C ALA A 321 -6.04 -65.43 -17.67
N TYR A 322 -7.34 -65.16 -17.55
CA TYR A 322 -8.39 -66.18 -17.58
C TYR A 322 -8.55 -66.78 -18.98
N LEU A 323 -8.60 -65.94 -20.02
CA LEU A 323 -8.75 -66.37 -21.42
C LEU A 323 -7.55 -67.17 -21.94
N GLU A 324 -6.35 -66.92 -21.42
CA GLU A 324 -5.14 -67.72 -21.72
C GLU A 324 -5.22 -69.14 -21.14
N LYS A 325 -5.92 -69.33 -20.01
CA LYS A 325 -6.05 -70.63 -19.33
C LYS A 325 -7.33 -71.38 -19.67
N ALA A 326 -8.31 -70.72 -20.27
CA ALA A 326 -9.59 -71.30 -20.64
C ALA A 326 -9.44 -72.31 -21.79
N PRO A 327 -9.76 -73.61 -21.60
CA PRO A 327 -9.68 -74.60 -22.66
C PRO A 327 -10.78 -74.39 -23.70
N PRO A 328 -10.48 -74.44 -25.02
CA PRO A 328 -11.51 -74.37 -26.05
C PRO A 328 -12.42 -75.61 -25.99
N MET A 329 -13.74 -75.42 -25.99
CA MET A 329 -14.72 -76.51 -25.96
C MET A 329 -14.83 -77.19 -27.34
N ALA A 330 -13.90 -78.11 -27.64
CA ALA A 330 -13.81 -78.83 -28.91
C ALA A 330 -15.06 -79.66 -29.28
N ALA A 331 -15.92 -79.98 -28.30
CA ALA A 331 -17.13 -80.78 -28.50
C ALA A 331 -18.18 -80.08 -29.39
N LEU A 332 -18.13 -78.75 -29.52
CA LEU A 332 -19.05 -77.97 -30.34
C LEU A 332 -18.51 -77.64 -31.75
N ASN A 333 -17.28 -78.07 -32.08
CA ASN A 333 -16.62 -77.83 -33.37
C ASN A 333 -16.81 -78.98 -34.37
N ARG A 334 -17.51 -80.06 -34.00
CA ARG A 334 -17.86 -81.15 -34.92
C ARG A 334 -19.31 -80.98 -35.38
N MET A 335 -19.51 -80.38 -36.55
CA MET A 335 -20.77 -80.54 -37.27
C MET A 335 -20.83 -81.98 -37.78
N GLN A 336 -21.75 -82.75 -37.20
CA GLN A 336 -22.10 -84.10 -37.64
C GLN A 336 -23.07 -83.99 -38.82
N THR A 337 -22.55 -84.01 -40.05
CA THR A 337 -23.20 -84.68 -41.20
C THR A 337 -22.14 -84.91 -42.27
N GLN A 338 -21.79 -86.18 -42.48
CA GLN A 338 -21.04 -86.65 -43.63
C GLN A 338 -21.83 -86.40 -44.91
N GLU A 339 -21.15 -85.82 -45.89
CA GLU A 339 -21.59 -85.67 -47.27
C GLU A 339 -21.80 -87.04 -47.91
N VAL A 340 -22.99 -87.27 -48.50
CA VAL A 340 -23.15 -88.17 -49.64
C VAL A 340 -23.31 -87.28 -50.86
N SER A 341 -22.23 -87.20 -51.63
CA SER A 341 -22.11 -86.45 -52.87
C SER A 341 -22.90 -87.13 -54.00
N GLY A 342 -23.67 -86.37 -54.79
CA GLY A 342 -24.31 -86.92 -55.99
C GLY A 342 -25.21 -85.98 -56.80
N ALA A 343 -24.60 -85.11 -57.61
CA ALA A 343 -25.12 -84.52 -58.86
C ALA A 343 -26.08 -83.28 -58.79
N PRO A 344 -26.26 -82.50 -59.89
CA PRO A 344 -25.56 -81.21 -60.03
C PRO A 344 -26.46 -80.02 -60.37
N GLY A 345 -25.94 -78.80 -60.20
CA GLY A 345 -26.36 -77.61 -60.96
C GLY A 345 -27.34 -76.68 -60.26
N GLY A 346 -26.96 -75.40 -60.17
CA GLY A 346 -27.87 -74.31 -59.84
C GLY A 346 -27.14 -73.10 -59.27
N ALA A 347 -26.77 -72.15 -60.13
CA ALA A 347 -26.42 -70.80 -59.69
C ALA A 347 -27.63 -70.18 -58.95
N PRO A 348 -27.43 -69.43 -57.85
CA PRO A 348 -28.53 -68.75 -57.19
C PRO A 348 -29.03 -67.59 -58.07
N ARG A 349 -30.35 -67.64 -58.34
CA ARG A 349 -31.14 -66.70 -59.14
C ARG A 349 -31.44 -65.42 -58.34
N SER A 350 -31.44 -64.27 -59.02
CA SER A 350 -31.93 -62.98 -58.51
C SER A 350 -33.46 -62.93 -58.45
N ALA A 351 -34.01 -62.02 -57.63
CA ALA A 351 -35.42 -61.94 -57.26
C ALA A 351 -36.31 -61.00 -58.11
N ASP A 352 -35.87 -60.52 -59.28
CA ASP A 352 -36.73 -59.82 -60.26
C ASP A 352 -36.44 -60.33 -61.70
N PRO A 353 -37.43 -60.90 -62.42
CA PRO A 353 -37.27 -61.49 -63.74
C PRO A 353 -37.05 -60.50 -64.90
N ARG A 354 -36.82 -59.20 -64.64
CA ARG A 354 -36.49 -58.20 -65.67
C ARG A 354 -35.00 -57.84 -65.78
N ASN A 355 -34.14 -58.50 -65.00
CA ASN A 355 -32.71 -58.16 -64.92
C ASN A 355 -31.75 -59.31 -65.30
N GLU A 356 -32.23 -60.32 -66.02
CA GLU A 356 -31.36 -61.34 -66.62
C GLU A 356 -30.58 -60.72 -67.78
N GLY A 357 -29.27 -60.49 -67.61
CA GLY A 357 -28.34 -60.34 -68.73
C GLY A 357 -27.74 -58.95 -69.01
N LYS A 358 -27.72 -58.00 -68.07
CA LYS A 358 -26.83 -56.83 -68.20
C LYS A 358 -25.51 -57.08 -67.48
N ASN A 359 -24.48 -57.30 -68.29
CA ASN A 359 -23.10 -57.51 -67.87
C ASN A 359 -22.59 -56.27 -67.08
N PRO A 360 -22.04 -56.42 -65.85
CA PRO A 360 -21.64 -55.28 -65.00
C PRO A 360 -20.31 -54.63 -65.44
N ALA A 361 -19.97 -54.70 -66.73
CA ALA A 361 -18.72 -54.17 -67.27
C ALA A 361 -18.71 -52.64 -67.47
N ALA A 362 -19.69 -51.91 -66.91
CA ALA A 362 -19.78 -50.45 -66.97
C ALA A 362 -20.20 -49.79 -65.64
N LEU A 363 -20.03 -50.49 -64.50
CA LEU A 363 -20.35 -49.93 -63.17
C LEU A 363 -19.08 -49.70 -62.37
N ASP A 364 -19.04 -48.57 -61.64
CA ASP A 364 -17.90 -48.16 -60.83
C ASP A 364 -17.59 -49.25 -59.76
N PRO A 365 -16.33 -49.74 -59.69
CA PRO A 365 -15.92 -50.77 -58.72
C PRO A 365 -16.23 -50.40 -57.27
N VAL A 366 -16.23 -49.11 -56.93
CA VAL A 366 -16.53 -48.62 -55.58
C VAL A 366 -18.00 -48.82 -55.25
N LEU A 367 -18.89 -48.60 -56.21
CA LEU A 367 -20.33 -48.81 -56.02
C LEU A 367 -20.63 -50.30 -55.79
N VAL A 368 -19.97 -51.19 -56.54
CA VAL A 368 -20.13 -52.64 -56.39
C VAL A 368 -19.64 -53.14 -55.04
N ALA A 369 -18.52 -52.60 -54.54
CA ALA A 369 -18.00 -52.94 -53.23
C ALA A 369 -18.91 -52.45 -52.09
N LEU A 370 -19.42 -51.21 -52.20
CA LEU A 370 -20.31 -50.62 -51.19
C LEU A 370 -21.67 -51.34 -51.15
N SER A 371 -22.27 -51.63 -52.30
CA SER A 371 -23.54 -52.36 -52.37
C SER A 371 -23.42 -53.78 -51.78
N ARG A 372 -22.31 -54.48 -52.01
CA ARG A 372 -22.05 -55.79 -51.40
C ARG A 372 -21.80 -55.72 -49.90
N GLN A 373 -21.17 -54.65 -49.41
CA GLN A 373 -20.93 -54.46 -47.97
C GLN A 373 -22.23 -54.22 -47.19
N PHE A 374 -23.26 -53.66 -47.83
CA PHE A 374 -24.59 -53.45 -47.24
C PHE A 374 -25.64 -54.49 -47.69
N GLY A 375 -25.25 -55.52 -48.44
CA GLY A 375 -26.13 -56.63 -48.84
C GLY A 375 -27.14 -56.33 -49.95
N ASN A 376 -26.95 -55.24 -50.71
CA ASN A 376 -27.85 -54.78 -51.77
C ASN A 376 -27.32 -55.11 -53.17
N ASP A 377 -28.22 -55.28 -54.15
CA ASP A 377 -27.83 -55.54 -55.55
C ASP A 377 -27.22 -54.27 -56.19
N PRO A 378 -25.95 -54.32 -56.66
CA PRO A 378 -25.30 -53.17 -57.29
C PRO A 378 -26.05 -52.59 -58.50
N ALA A 379 -26.80 -53.41 -59.24
CA ALA A 379 -27.55 -52.96 -60.42
C ALA A 379 -28.76 -52.08 -60.05
N GLU A 380 -29.34 -52.28 -58.85
CA GLU A 380 -30.50 -51.52 -58.38
C GLU A 380 -30.08 -50.14 -57.84
N MET A 381 -28.95 -50.07 -57.14
CA MET A 381 -28.38 -48.83 -56.61
C MET A 381 -27.90 -47.88 -57.70
N ALA A 382 -27.33 -48.40 -58.80
CA ALA A 382 -26.90 -47.58 -59.92
C ALA A 382 -28.09 -46.87 -60.60
N ARG A 383 -29.27 -47.49 -60.64
CA ARG A 383 -30.48 -46.90 -61.22
C ARG A 383 -31.08 -45.80 -60.35
N LEU A 384 -30.98 -45.91 -59.02
CA LEU A 384 -31.44 -44.92 -58.05
C LEU A 384 -30.59 -43.64 -58.01
N MET A 385 -29.39 -43.67 -58.61
CA MET A 385 -28.48 -42.51 -58.67
C MET A 385 -28.50 -41.77 -60.02
N GLU A 386 -29.17 -42.31 -61.05
CA GLU A 386 -29.39 -41.64 -62.35
C GLU A 386 -30.76 -40.94 -62.47
N GLU A 387 -31.64 -41.05 -61.46
CA GLU A 387 -32.85 -40.22 -61.25
C GLU A 387 -32.57 -39.12 -60.21
#